data_AF-A0A392Q8J8-F1
#
_entry.id   AF-A0A392Q8J8-F1
#
_cell.length_a   1.000
_cell.length_b   1.000
_cell.length_c   1.000
_cell.angle_alpha   90.00
_cell.angle_beta   90.00
_cell.angle_gamma   90.00
#
_symmetry.space_group_name_H-M   'P 1'
#
loop_
_entity.id
_entity.type
_entity.pdbx_description
1 polymer ?
#
loop_
_entity_poly.entity_id
_entity_poly.type
_entity_poly.pdbx_seq_one_letter_code
_entity_poly.pdbx_strand_id
1 'polypeptide(L)'
;MWLHNVAAAVMMMPVATGILHRLPPADEQPELMNKFSRAVILTVVYATPIGGISTLTGTGVNLIIIGMWKSLVPNAKPISFNNWFFFGFPAAVLLLLCFWCMLCLIYVRKGSSRVLSDYLDRAHLKRDLEALGKFFAFKF
;
A
#
# COMPACT_ATOMS: atom_id res chain seq x y z
N MET A 1 -10.09 1.38 1.96
CA MET A 1 -11.27 2.15 2.46
C MET A 1 -12.61 1.50 2.08
N TRP A 2 -12.79 0.92 0.88
CA TRP A 2 -14.07 0.28 0.50
C TRP A 2 -13.94 -1.17 0.01
N LEU A 3 -12.71 -1.60 -0.31
CA LEU A 3 -12.41 -2.97 -0.71
C LEU A 3 -11.83 -3.73 0.49
N HIS A 4 -12.13 -5.02 0.58
CA HIS A 4 -11.58 -5.90 1.62
C HIS A 4 -10.05 -5.94 1.56
N ASN A 5 -9.39 -5.92 2.73
CA ASN A 5 -7.94 -5.80 2.83
C ASN A 5 -7.19 -6.84 1.98
N VAL A 6 -7.65 -8.09 1.98
CA VAL A 6 -7.01 -9.15 1.18
C VAL A 6 -7.15 -8.89 -0.32
N ALA A 7 -8.32 -8.45 -0.78
CA ALA A 7 -8.56 -8.17 -2.20
C ALA A 7 -7.71 -6.98 -2.69
N ALA A 8 -7.60 -5.92 -1.89
CA ALA A 8 -6.75 -4.78 -2.21
C ALA A 8 -5.26 -5.14 -2.27
N ALA A 9 -4.78 -5.98 -1.34
CA ALA A 9 -3.39 -6.44 -1.37
C ALA A 9 -3.09 -7.28 -2.62
N VAL A 10 -3.99 -8.21 -2.97
CA VAL A 10 -3.84 -9.06 -4.16
C VAL A 10 -3.86 -8.23 -5.45
N MET A 11 -4.69 -7.19 -5.54
CA MET A 11 -4.73 -6.31 -6.72
C MET A 11 -3.46 -5.46 -6.88
N MET A 12 -2.83 -5.08 -5.76
CA MET A 12 -1.60 -4.28 -5.76
C MET A 12 -0.33 -5.13 -5.89
N MET A 13 -0.42 -6.43 -5.61
CA MET A 13 0.74 -7.33 -5.64
C MET A 13 1.38 -7.44 -7.04
N PRO A 14 0.63 -7.60 -8.16
CA PRO A 14 1.20 -7.57 -9.51
C PRO A 14 1.91 -6.25 -9.84
N VAL A 15 1.40 -5.13 -9.33
CA VAL A 15 2.02 -3.81 -9.54
C VAL A 15 3.36 -3.74 -8.79
N ALA A 16 3.38 -4.20 -7.55
CA ALA A 16 4.60 -4.30 -6.76
C ALA A 16 5.62 -5.25 -7.41
N THR A 17 5.22 -6.46 -7.78
CA THR A 17 6.13 -7.43 -8.41
C THR A 17 6.61 -6.95 -9.77
N GLY A 18 5.79 -6.25 -10.55
CA GLY A 18 6.21 -5.65 -11.82
C GLY A 18 7.35 -4.62 -11.65
N ILE A 19 7.35 -3.87 -10.55
CA ILE A 19 8.47 -2.97 -10.21
C ILE A 19 9.70 -3.79 -9.80
N LEU A 20 9.51 -4.85 -9.00
CA LEU A 20 10.61 -5.69 -8.50
C LEU A 20 11.26 -6.56 -9.58
N HIS A 21 10.53 -6.98 -10.60
CA HIS A 21 11.07 -7.75 -11.74
C HIS A 21 12.11 -6.98 -12.57
N ARG A 22 12.22 -5.67 -12.38
CA ARG A 22 13.26 -4.84 -13.02
C ARG A 22 14.59 -4.89 -12.28
N LEU A 23 14.59 -5.42 -11.07
CA LEU A 23 15.80 -5.60 -10.29
C LEU A 23 16.37 -7.00 -10.60
N PRO A 24 17.70 -7.16 -10.65
CA PRO A 24 18.35 -8.48 -10.76
C PRO A 24 17.84 -9.43 -9.67
N PRO A 25 17.92 -10.75 -9.84
CA PRO A 25 17.42 -11.70 -8.84
C PRO A 25 18.12 -11.55 -7.48
N ALA A 26 17.40 -11.88 -6.39
CA ALA A 26 17.74 -11.51 -5.01
C ALA A 26 19.10 -12.05 -4.51
N ASP A 27 19.60 -13.10 -5.14
CA ASP A 27 20.91 -13.73 -4.92
C ASP A 27 22.08 -12.89 -5.45
N GLU A 28 21.87 -12.11 -6.51
CA GLU A 28 22.89 -11.22 -7.10
C GLU A 28 22.75 -9.76 -6.64
N GLN A 29 21.68 -9.42 -5.91
CA GLN A 29 21.41 -8.05 -5.47
C GLN A 29 22.32 -7.61 -4.30
N PRO A 30 22.83 -6.36 -4.35
CA PRO A 30 23.32 -5.68 -3.15
C PRO A 30 22.26 -5.71 -2.03
N GLU A 31 22.69 -5.88 -0.79
CA GLU A 31 21.80 -5.96 0.40
C GLU A 31 20.78 -4.79 0.46
N LEU A 32 21.17 -3.63 -0.07
CA LEU A 32 20.35 -2.42 -0.14
C LEU A 32 19.13 -2.56 -1.08
N MET A 33 19.28 -3.25 -2.21
CA MET A 33 18.18 -3.53 -3.15
C MET A 33 17.25 -4.63 -2.60
N ASN A 34 17.80 -5.61 -1.89
CA ASN A 34 17.00 -6.61 -1.17
C ASN A 34 16.14 -5.95 -0.07
N LYS A 35 16.69 -4.97 0.64
CA LYS A 35 15.93 -4.13 1.60
C LYS A 35 14.82 -3.33 0.91
N PHE A 36 15.09 -2.72 -0.24
CA PHE A 36 14.07 -2.00 -1.02
C PHE A 36 12.96 -2.94 -1.49
N SER A 37 13.30 -4.11 -2.04
CA SER A 37 12.32 -5.10 -2.50
C SER A 37 11.38 -5.56 -1.39
N ARG A 38 11.94 -5.83 -0.21
CA ARG A 38 11.16 -6.13 1.00
C ARG A 38 10.26 -4.97 1.40
N ALA A 39 10.78 -3.73 1.38
CA ALA A 39 10.01 -2.54 1.74
C ALA A 39 8.79 -2.33 0.84
N VAL A 40 8.91 -2.58 -0.48
CA VAL A 40 7.78 -2.48 -1.41
C VAL A 40 6.68 -3.48 -1.05
N ILE A 41 7.03 -4.75 -0.80
CA ILE A 41 6.05 -5.79 -0.43
C ILE A 41 5.43 -5.48 0.94
N LEU A 42 6.25 -5.11 1.92
CA LEU A 42 5.79 -4.68 3.26
C LEU A 42 4.82 -3.51 3.16
N THR A 43 5.11 -2.55 2.28
CA THR A 43 4.23 -1.39 2.05
C THR A 43 2.85 -1.86 1.61
N VAL A 44 2.75 -2.74 0.62
CA VAL A 44 1.46 -3.25 0.12
C VAL A 44 0.70 -3.99 1.22
N VAL A 45 1.38 -4.88 1.94
CA VAL A 45 0.75 -5.74 2.96
C VAL A 45 0.23 -4.94 4.15
N TYR A 46 0.97 -3.93 4.62
CA TYR A 46 0.61 -3.14 5.81
C TYR A 46 -0.21 -1.88 5.52
N ALA A 47 0.01 -1.21 4.37
CA ALA A 47 -0.79 -0.04 4.01
C ALA A 47 -2.25 -0.39 3.78
N THR A 48 -2.51 -1.60 3.27
CA THR A 48 -3.86 -2.07 2.97
C THR A 48 -4.77 -2.15 4.22
N PRO A 49 -4.40 -2.85 5.31
CA PRO A 49 -5.18 -2.86 6.54
C PRO A 49 -5.24 -1.50 7.24
N ILE A 50 -4.18 -0.67 7.19
CA ILE A 50 -4.22 0.70 7.72
C ILE A 50 -5.30 1.51 7.00
N GLY A 51 -5.38 1.41 5.67
CA GLY A 51 -6.45 2.02 4.89
C GLY A 51 -7.85 1.43 5.16
N GLY A 52 -7.94 0.23 5.71
CA GLY A 52 -9.19 -0.41 6.14
C GLY A 52 -9.73 0.10 7.49
N ILE A 53 -8.88 0.71 8.33
CA ILE A 53 -9.28 1.30 9.63
C ILE A 53 -10.01 2.63 9.45
N SER A 54 -9.66 3.36 8.39
CA SER A 54 -10.14 4.71 8.10
C SER A 54 -11.67 4.85 7.98
N THR A 55 -12.36 3.79 7.58
CA THR A 55 -13.81 3.78 7.36
C THR A 55 -14.47 2.65 8.12
N LEU A 56 -15.76 2.83 8.40
CA LEU A 56 -16.60 1.86 9.07
C LEU A 56 -16.68 0.53 8.31
N THR A 57 -16.78 0.62 6.98
CA THR A 57 -16.96 -0.49 6.05
C THR A 57 -15.64 -1.10 5.58
N GLY A 58 -14.49 -0.54 5.99
CA GLY A 58 -13.18 -0.97 5.49
C GLY A 58 -12.72 -2.32 6.03
N THR A 59 -13.13 -2.69 7.25
CA THR A 59 -12.76 -3.97 7.89
C THR A 59 -13.96 -4.58 8.62
N GLY A 60 -14.15 -5.89 8.50
CA GLY A 60 -15.26 -6.60 9.18
C GLY A 60 -15.28 -6.42 10.70
N VAL A 61 -14.10 -6.27 11.32
CA VAL A 61 -13.97 -6.00 12.77
C VAL A 61 -14.69 -4.71 13.18
N ASN A 62 -14.59 -3.64 12.40
CA ASN A 62 -15.26 -2.37 12.69
C ASN A 62 -16.79 -2.54 12.71
N LEU A 63 -17.32 -3.33 11.76
CA LEU A 63 -18.75 -3.63 11.68
C LEU A 63 -19.24 -4.51 12.83
N ILE A 64 -18.44 -5.51 13.23
CA ILE A 64 -18.73 -6.36 14.39
C ILE A 64 -18.84 -5.52 15.67
N ILE A 65 -17.89 -4.59 15.88
CA ILE A 65 -17.90 -3.69 17.05
C ILE A 65 -19.19 -2.88 17.13
N ILE A 66 -19.68 -2.37 16.00
CA ILE A 66 -20.94 -1.60 15.96
C ILE A 66 -22.15 -2.50 16.20
N GLY A 67 -22.15 -3.70 15.63
CA GLY A 67 -23.19 -4.69 15.86
C GLY A 67 -23.30 -5.05 17.35
N MET A 68 -22.16 -5.14 18.03
CA MET A 68 -22.07 -5.41 19.47
C MET A 68 -22.22 -4.16 20.33
N TRP A 69 -22.14 -2.96 19.77
CA TRP A 69 -22.12 -1.69 20.51
C TRP A 69 -23.35 -1.51 21.41
N LYS A 70 -24.53 -1.87 20.90
CA LYS A 70 -25.77 -1.83 21.68
C LYS A 70 -25.75 -2.75 22.90
N SER A 71 -25.06 -3.89 22.81
CA SER A 71 -24.92 -4.85 23.91
C SER A 71 -23.82 -4.48 24.89
N LEU A 72 -22.74 -3.84 24.41
CA LEU A 72 -21.63 -3.40 25.27
C LEU A 72 -21.96 -2.12 26.07
N VAL A 73 -22.68 -1.16 25.45
CA VAL A 73 -22.96 0.13 26.08
C VAL A 73 -24.42 0.53 25.85
N PRO A 74 -25.37 0.02 26.65
CA PRO A 74 -26.82 0.22 26.41
C PRO A 74 -27.29 1.68 26.47
N ASN A 75 -26.51 2.58 27.10
CA ASN A 75 -26.83 4.01 27.22
C ASN A 75 -26.06 4.91 26.22
N ALA A 76 -25.22 4.36 25.34
CA ALA A 76 -24.44 5.15 24.40
C ALA A 76 -25.20 5.44 23.10
N LYS A 77 -24.90 6.60 22.49
CA LYS A 77 -25.39 6.93 21.15
C LYS A 77 -24.88 5.90 20.12
N PRO A 78 -25.68 5.55 19.11
CA PRO A 78 -25.25 4.64 18.06
C PRO A 78 -24.09 5.25 17.26
N ILE A 79 -23.09 4.43 16.94
CA ILE A 79 -21.97 4.85 16.10
C ILE A 79 -22.46 4.92 14.65
N SER A 80 -22.58 6.15 14.13
CA SER A 80 -22.85 6.39 12.70
C SER A 80 -21.56 6.39 11.88
N PHE A 81 -21.68 6.15 10.56
CA PHE A 81 -20.56 6.22 9.62
C PHE A 81 -19.75 7.52 9.74
N ASN A 82 -20.44 8.66 9.84
CA ASN A 82 -19.79 9.97 9.91
C ASN A 82 -18.95 10.14 11.20
N ASN A 83 -19.48 9.68 12.34
CA ASN A 83 -18.77 9.75 13.62
C ASN A 83 -17.48 8.92 13.59
N TRP A 84 -17.56 7.72 13.01
CA TRP A 84 -16.36 6.90 12.82
C TRP A 84 -15.40 7.50 11.81
N PHE A 85 -15.90 8.07 10.70
CA PHE A 85 -15.03 8.66 9.69
C PHE A 85 -14.18 9.80 10.27
N PHE A 86 -14.77 10.72 11.03
CA PHE A 86 -14.02 11.80 11.69
C PHE A 86 -12.99 11.32 12.72
N PHE A 87 -13.15 10.11 13.27
CA PHE A 87 -12.19 9.51 14.19
C PHE A 87 -11.14 8.64 13.48
N GLY A 88 -11.60 7.67 12.68
CA GLY A 88 -10.79 6.68 12.00
C GLY A 88 -9.99 7.24 10.83
N PHE A 89 -10.52 8.22 10.08
CA PHE A 89 -9.79 8.78 8.94
C PHE A 89 -8.51 9.51 9.36
N PRO A 90 -8.54 10.48 10.32
CA PRO A 90 -7.31 11.13 10.78
C PRO A 90 -6.33 10.14 11.42
N ALA A 91 -6.82 9.18 12.21
CA ALA A 91 -5.98 8.16 12.81
C ALA A 91 -5.28 7.28 11.76
N ALA A 92 -6.00 6.86 10.72
CA ALA A 92 -5.43 6.08 9.63
C ALA A 92 -4.39 6.86 8.83
N VAL A 93 -4.61 8.15 8.58
CA VAL A 93 -3.63 9.03 7.92
C VAL A 93 -2.36 9.15 8.77
N LEU A 94 -2.50 9.37 10.07
CA LEU A 94 -1.35 9.44 10.98
C LEU A 94 -0.58 8.12 11.03
N LEU A 95 -1.27 6.99 11.10
CA LEU A 95 -0.65 5.65 11.07
C LEU A 95 0.06 5.40 9.74
N LEU A 96 -0.53 5.81 8.62
CA LEU A 96 0.08 5.66 7.29
C LEU A 96 1.33 6.52 7.17
N LEU A 97 1.31 7.77 7.64
CA LEU A 97 2.48 8.65 7.66
C LEU A 97 3.58 8.11 8.59
N CYS A 98 3.22 7.61 9.78
CA CYS A 98 4.16 7.00 10.70
C CYS A 98 4.82 5.75 10.08
N PHE A 99 4.01 4.89 9.47
CA PHE A 99 4.48 3.69 8.79
C PHE A 99 5.37 4.02 7.59
N TRP A 100 5.00 5.02 6.79
CA TRP A 100 5.82 5.54 5.70
C TRP A 100 7.17 6.05 6.20
N CYS A 101 7.18 6.88 7.23
CA CYS A 101 8.42 7.38 7.83
C CYS A 101 9.29 6.24 8.36
N MET A 102 8.70 5.26 9.05
CA MET A 102 9.40 4.08 9.55
C MET A 102 10.05 3.29 8.41
N LEU A 103 9.32 3.06 7.31
CA LEU A 103 9.86 2.39 6.12
C LEU A 103 11.01 3.18 5.49
N CYS A 104 10.86 4.49 5.33
CA CYS A 104 11.91 5.35 4.78
C CYS A 104 13.18 5.31 5.66
N LEU A 105 13.03 5.36 6.98
CA LEU A 105 14.16 5.35 7.91
C LEU A 105 14.90 4.00 7.95
N ILE A 106 14.17 2.89 7.90
CA ILE A 106 14.75 1.55 8.03
C ILE A 106 15.28 1.02 6.68
N TYR A 107 14.53 1.23 5.59
CA TYR A 107 14.79 0.57 4.31
C TYR A 107 15.34 1.51 3.23
N VAL A 108 15.07 2.83 3.29
CA VAL A 108 15.51 3.81 2.29
C VAL A 108 16.64 4.68 2.85
N ARG A 109 17.82 4.08 3.04
CA ARG A 109 19.02 4.83 3.47
C ARG A 109 19.57 5.68 2.31
N LYS A 110 20.20 6.83 2.61
CA LYS A 110 20.71 7.87 1.68
C LYS A 110 21.58 7.41 0.47
N GLY A 111 21.94 6.13 0.34
CA GLY A 111 22.63 5.56 -0.83
C GLY A 111 21.73 4.77 -1.79
N SER A 112 20.53 4.37 -1.37
CA SER A 112 19.65 3.47 -2.14
C SER A 112 19.14 4.13 -3.42
N SER A 113 18.89 5.44 -3.37
CA SER A 113 18.42 6.20 -4.53
C SER A 113 19.42 6.22 -5.69
N ARG A 114 20.74 6.14 -5.46
CA ARG A 114 21.72 6.14 -6.54
C ARG A 114 21.79 4.78 -7.24
N VAL A 115 21.91 3.71 -6.46
CA VAL A 115 21.94 2.33 -6.97
C VAL A 115 20.64 1.98 -7.70
N LEU A 116 19.51 2.42 -7.16
CA LEU A 116 18.20 2.16 -7.76
C LEU A 116 17.92 3.03 -9.00
N SER A 117 18.54 4.22 -9.10
CA SER A 117 18.36 5.12 -10.25
C SER A 117 18.81 4.48 -11.55
N ASP A 118 19.87 3.66 -11.53
CA ASP A 118 20.38 2.99 -12.74
C ASP A 118 19.35 1.98 -13.30
N TYR A 119 18.54 1.37 -12.44
CA TYR A 119 17.53 0.37 -12.81
C TYR A 119 16.13 0.97 -13.02
N LEU A 120 15.80 2.10 -12.37
CA LEU A 120 14.50 2.78 -12.47
C LEU A 120 14.51 4.04 -13.35
N ASP A 121 15.54 4.23 -14.17
CA ASP A 121 15.67 5.45 -14.98
C ASP A 121 14.51 5.62 -15.99
N ARG A 122 14.05 6.87 -16.15
CA ARG A 122 12.96 7.22 -17.08
C ARG A 122 13.31 6.90 -18.54
N ALA A 123 14.59 6.87 -18.87
CA ALA A 123 15.06 6.53 -20.21
C ALA A 123 14.74 5.07 -20.59
N HIS A 124 14.84 4.12 -19.65
CA HIS A 124 14.44 2.73 -19.86
C HIS A 124 12.91 2.61 -19.96
N LEU A 125 12.17 3.34 -19.12
CA LEU A 125 10.70 3.39 -19.19
C LEU A 125 10.17 3.89 -20.54
N LYS A 126 10.81 4.90 -21.14
CA LYS A 126 10.45 5.36 -22.49
C LYS A 126 10.73 4.29 -23.54
N ARG A 127 11.86 3.58 -23.43
CA ARG A 127 12.21 2.46 -24.32
C ARG A 127 11.20 1.32 -24.23
N ASP A 128 10.79 0.92 -23.04
CA ASP A 128 9.75 -0.10 -22.85
C ASP A 128 8.38 0.37 -23.38
N LEU A 129 8.02 1.64 -23.13
CA LEU A 129 6.78 2.23 -23.64
C LEU A 129 6.76 2.28 -25.18
N GLU A 130 7.90 2.61 -25.80
CA GLU A 130 8.06 2.61 -27.25
C GLU A 130 8.08 1.18 -27.81
N ALA A 131 8.69 0.22 -27.12
CA ALA A 131 8.73 -1.20 -27.48
C ALA A 131 7.35 -1.88 -27.35
N LEU A 132 6.51 -1.43 -26.42
CA LEU A 132 5.11 -1.84 -26.33
C LEU A 132 4.28 -1.33 -27.52
N GLY A 133 4.78 -0.36 -28.29
CA GLY A 133 4.22 0.09 -29.56
C GLY A 133 2.79 0.66 -29.45
N LYS A 134 2.20 1.04 -30.60
CA LYS A 134 0.81 1.53 -30.74
C LYS A 134 -0.25 0.43 -30.46
N PHE A 135 -0.03 -0.48 -29.53
CA PHE A 135 -0.98 -1.57 -29.24
C PHE A 135 -2.31 -1.09 -28.65
N PHE A 136 -2.38 0.17 -28.18
CA PHE A 136 -3.61 0.82 -27.70
C PHE A 136 -4.36 1.65 -28.77
N ALA A 137 -3.88 1.69 -30.03
CA ALA A 137 -4.51 2.52 -31.07
C ALA A 137 -5.65 1.83 -31.85
N PHE A 138 -5.95 0.54 -31.62
CA PHE A 138 -6.98 -0.16 -32.38
C PHE A 138 -7.63 -1.28 -31.55
N LYS A 139 -8.77 -0.96 -30.92
CA LYS A 139 -9.99 -1.78 -30.78
C LYS A 139 -10.94 -1.11 -29.77
N PHE A 140 -11.73 -0.17 -30.28
CA PHE A 140 -13.12 0.01 -29.86
C PHE A 140 -14.01 -0.65 -30.90
#